data_AF-A0A927PMG8-F1
#
_entry.id   AF-A0A927PMG8-F1
#
_cell.length_a   1.000
_cell.length_b   1.000
_cell.length_c   1.000
_cell.angle_alpha   90.00
_cell.angle_beta   90.00
_cell.angle_gamma   90.00
#
_symmetry.space_group_name_H-M   'P 1'
#
loop_
_entity.id
_entity.type
_entity.pdbx_description
1 polymer ?
#
loop_
_entity_poly.entity_id
_entity_poly.type
_entity_poly.pdbx_seq_one_letter_code
_entity_poly.pdbx_strand_id
1 'polypeptide(L)'
;MSHVPLAIISVFLLLALVLVLQDRWRRGAFVLGVTSLLAAWFRLILPEIQAGLIAVRSKPFDVSVLVSMGVIIVWLTLSIDPLGTD
;
A
#
# COMPACT_ATOMS: atom_id res chain seq x y z
N MET A 1 -4.50 14.55 16.31
CA MET A 1 -4.87 13.98 15.00
C MET A 1 -3.72 13.22 14.34
N SER A 2 -2.81 12.61 15.12
CA SER A 2 -1.52 12.06 14.67
C SER A 2 -1.58 10.66 14.04
N HIS A 3 -2.67 9.91 14.23
CA HIS A 3 -2.75 8.49 13.83
C HIS A 3 -3.75 8.22 12.70
N VAL A 4 -4.43 9.25 12.19
CA VAL A 4 -5.45 9.12 11.14
C VAL A 4 -4.90 8.44 9.88
N PRO A 5 -3.72 8.82 9.34
CA PRO A 5 -3.17 8.16 8.15
C PRO A 5 -2.91 6.66 8.37
N LEU A 6 -2.38 6.29 9.54
CA LEU A 6 -2.14 4.90 9.90
C LEU A 6 -3.44 4.12 10.01
N ALA A 7 -4.47 4.68 10.67
CA ALA A 7 -5.78 4.04 10.79
C ALA A 7 -6.41 3.78 9.42
N ILE A 8 -6.33 4.75 8.50
CA ILE A 8 -6.81 4.59 7.13
C ILE A 8 -6.06 3.43 6.45
N ILE A 9 -4.72 3.45 6.46
CA ILE A 9 -3.91 2.38 5.85
C ILE A 9 -4.27 1.01 6.45
N SER A 10 -4.39 0.91 7.77
CA SER A 10 -4.75 -0.33 8.46
C SER A 10 -6.12 -0.86 8.04
N VAL A 11 -7.13 0.02 7.87
CA VAL A 11 -8.46 -0.39 7.41
C VAL A 11 -8.40 -0.98 6.00
N PHE A 12 -7.66 -0.35 5.08
CA PHE A 12 -7.50 -0.89 3.72
C PHE A 12 -6.68 -2.18 3.69
N LEU A 13 -5.65 -2.32 4.53
CA LEU A 13 -4.92 -3.58 4.70
C LEU A 13 -5.82 -4.71 5.21
N LEU A 14 -6.69 -4.42 6.19
CA LEU A 14 -7.67 -5.39 6.69
C LEU A 14 -8.67 -5.79 5.60
N LEU A 15 -9.17 -4.83 4.82
CA LEU A 15 -10.06 -5.09 3.69
C LEU A 15 -9.38 -6.01 2.67
N ALA A 16 -8.14 -5.72 2.30
CA ALA A 16 -7.37 -6.57 1.40
C ALA A 16 -7.19 -7.99 1.95
N LEU A 17 -6.84 -8.12 3.23
CA LEU A 17 -6.69 -9.42 3.89
C LEU A 17 -8.00 -10.21 3.87
N VAL A 18 -9.13 -9.59 4.20
CA VAL A 18 -10.46 -10.23 4.14
C VAL A 18 -10.76 -10.73 2.73
N LEU A 19 -10.48 -9.93 1.68
CA LEU A 19 -10.67 -10.35 0.30
C LEU A 19 -9.81 -11.56 -0.07
N VAL A 20 -8.54 -11.58 0.35
CA VAL A 20 -7.65 -12.73 0.14
C VAL A 20 -8.19 -13.98 0.85
N LEU A 21 -8.67 -13.84 2.08
CA LEU A 21 -9.26 -14.93 2.87
C LEU A 21 -10.59 -15.45 2.30
N GLN A 22 -11.27 -14.66 1.46
CA GLN A 22 -12.51 -15.04 0.75
C GLN A 22 -12.23 -15.59 -0.65
N ASP A 23 -11.01 -16.07 -0.93
CA ASP A 23 -10.55 -16.55 -2.24
C ASP A 23 -10.60 -15.49 -3.36
N ARG A 24 -10.85 -14.22 -3.02
CA ARG A 24 -10.84 -13.07 -3.95
C ARG A 24 -9.43 -12.48 -4.04
N TRP A 25 -8.42 -13.35 -4.19
CA TRP A 25 -7.01 -12.98 -4.10
C TRP A 25 -6.63 -11.84 -5.05
N ARG A 26 -7.18 -11.79 -6.28
CA ARG A 26 -6.90 -10.70 -7.24
C ARG A 26 -7.43 -9.35 -6.76
N ARG A 27 -8.66 -9.31 -6.25
CA ARG A 27 -9.26 -8.10 -5.67
C ARG A 27 -8.50 -7.69 -4.40
N GLY A 28 -8.14 -8.65 -3.55
CA GLY A 28 -7.35 -8.41 -2.34
C GLY A 28 -5.98 -7.81 -2.65
N ALA A 29 -5.24 -8.39 -3.60
CA ALA A 29 -3.96 -7.88 -4.07
C ALA A 29 -4.10 -6.49 -4.70
N PHE A 30 -5.14 -6.22 -5.50
CA PHE A 30 -5.39 -4.89 -6.05
C PHE A 30 -5.56 -3.85 -4.94
N VAL A 31 -6.35 -4.17 -3.92
CA VAL A 31 -6.52 -3.31 -2.73
C VAL A 31 -5.17 -3.10 -2.02
N LEU A 32 -4.33 -4.14 -1.85
CA LEU A 32 -2.97 -3.97 -1.28
C LEU A 32 -2.10 -3.01 -2.09
N GLY A 33 -2.14 -3.12 -3.42
CA GLY A 33 -1.39 -2.25 -4.33
C GLY A 33 -1.81 -0.78 -4.18
N VAL A 34 -3.12 -0.52 -4.22
CA VAL A 34 -3.69 0.83 -4.00
C VAL A 34 -3.36 1.35 -2.60
N THR A 35 -3.41 0.48 -1.58
CA THR A 35 -3.07 0.84 -0.20
C THR A 35 -1.60 1.27 -0.07
N SER A 36 -0.69 0.61 -0.79
CA SER A 36 0.73 0.96 -0.82
C SER A 36 0.95 2.34 -1.47
N LEU A 37 0.22 2.65 -2.55
CA LEU A 37 0.25 3.97 -3.18
C LEU A 37 -0.32 5.06 -2.26
N LEU A 38 -1.39 4.75 -1.54
CA LEU A 38 -1.98 5.66 -0.55
C LEU A 38 -1.00 5.92 0.62
N ALA A 39 -0.27 4.89 1.05
CA ALA A 39 0.78 5.03 2.05
C ALA A 39 1.93 5.92 1.55
N ALA A 40 2.35 5.77 0.28
CA ALA A 40 3.33 6.65 -0.34
C ALA A 40 2.84 8.10 -0.39
N TRP A 41 1.57 8.30 -0.74
CA TRP A 41 0.94 9.63 -0.76
C TRP A 41 0.99 10.27 0.62
N PHE A 42 0.50 9.58 1.66
CA PHE A 42 0.60 10.07 3.03
C PHE A 42 2.03 10.35 3.46
N ARG A 43 2.98 9.50 3.06
CA ARG A 43 4.41 9.71 3.33
C ARG A 43 4.91 11.00 2.71
N LEU A 44 4.46 11.40 1.52
CA LEU A 44 4.85 12.65 0.86
C LEU A 44 4.35 13.89 1.60
N ILE A 45 3.09 13.92 2.03
CA ILE A 45 2.47 15.09 2.68
C ILE A 45 2.80 15.21 4.18
N LEU A 46 3.20 14.13 4.84
CA LEU A 46 3.54 14.17 6.26
C LEU A 46 4.97 14.73 6.50
N PRO A 47 5.15 15.65 7.46
CA PRO A 47 6.47 16.14 7.85
C PRO A 47 7.34 15.03 8.45
N GLU A 48 8.62 15.04 8.13
CA GLU A 48 9.59 14.13 8.76
C GLU A 48 9.96 14.66 10.15
N ILE A 49 9.20 14.24 11.16
CA ILE A 49 9.56 14.50 12.54
C ILE A 49 10.57 13.40 12.96
N GLN A 50 11.85 13.77 12.89
CA GLN A 50 12.98 13.18 13.64
C GLN A 50 13.48 11.79 13.20
N ALA A 51 14.12 11.70 12.02
CA ALA A 51 15.17 10.70 11.84
C ALA A 51 16.49 11.28 12.35
N GLY A 52 16.78 11.12 13.65
CA GLY A 52 18.10 11.43 14.23
C GLY A 52 19.21 10.49 13.71
N LEU A 53 20.13 10.04 14.57
CA LEU A 53 21.29 9.16 14.28
C LEU A 53 21.01 7.85 13.48
N ILE A 54 19.75 7.53 13.14
CA ILE A 54 19.31 6.32 12.41
C ILE A 54 18.68 6.68 11.05
N ALA A 55 19.14 7.75 10.38
CA ALA A 55 18.68 8.18 9.06
C ALA A 55 19.13 7.24 7.90
N VAL A 56 19.06 5.92 8.10
CA VAL A 56 19.41 4.93 7.07
C VAL A 56 18.38 4.92 5.93
N ARG A 57 17.11 5.21 6.24
CA ARG A 57 16.01 5.18 5.27
C ARG A 57 15.38 6.57 5.12
N SER A 58 15.77 7.27 4.07
CA SER A 58 15.28 8.62 3.75
C SER A 58 13.82 8.59 3.23
N LYS A 59 13.08 9.70 3.37
CA LYS A 59 11.77 9.91 2.73
C LYS A 59 11.69 9.42 1.29
N PRO A 60 12.59 9.86 0.39
CA PRO A 60 12.48 9.50 -1.03
C PRO A 60 12.70 8.02 -1.25
N PHE A 61 13.54 7.34 -0.47
CA PHE A 61 13.70 5.89 -0.57
C PHE A 61 12.40 5.17 -0.17
N ASP A 62 11.78 5.59 0.94
CA ASP A 62 10.52 4.99 1.40
C ASP A 62 9.40 5.17 0.38
N VAL A 63 9.21 6.40 -0.11
CA VAL A 63 8.23 6.71 -1.16
C VAL A 63 8.52 5.90 -2.43
N SER A 64 9.77 5.83 -2.87
CA SER A 64 10.14 5.07 -4.08
C SER A 64 9.79 3.59 -3.98
N VAL A 65 10.04 2.97 -2.81
CA VAL A 65 9.69 1.56 -2.56
C VAL A 65 8.18 1.36 -2.50
N LEU A 66 7.44 2.24 -1.81
CA LEU A 66 5.99 2.14 -1.70
C LEU A 66 5.31 2.34 -3.07
N VAL A 67 5.80 3.29 -3.87
CA VAL A 67 5.32 3.53 -5.23
C VAL A 67 5.64 2.36 -6.14
N SER A 68 6.90 1.88 -6.16
CA SER A 68 7.28 0.79 -7.05
C SER A 68 6.50 -0.49 -6.73
N MET A 69 6.38 -0.84 -5.45
CA MET A 69 5.60 -2.00 -5.02
C MET A 69 4.11 -1.83 -5.36
N GLY A 70 3.52 -0.67 -5.05
CA GLY A 70 2.12 -0.40 -5.35
C GLY A 70 1.81 -0.47 -6.85
N VAL A 71 2.66 0.12 -7.69
CA VAL A 71 2.53 0.07 -9.15
C VAL A 71 2.67 -1.36 -9.67
N ILE A 72 3.68 -2.12 -9.24
CA ILE A 72 3.89 -3.50 -9.67
C ILE A 72 2.69 -4.37 -9.32
N ILE A 73 2.18 -4.27 -8.09
CA ILE A 73 1.03 -5.06 -7.63
C ILE A 73 -0.21 -4.68 -8.44
N VAL A 74 -0.52 -3.39 -8.56
CA VAL A 74 -1.68 -2.93 -9.35
C VAL A 74 -1.57 -3.42 -10.79
N TRP A 75 -0.42 -3.25 -11.43
CA TRP A 75 -0.19 -3.71 -12.79
C TRP A 75 -0.41 -5.21 -12.94
N LEU A 76 0.20 -6.04 -12.09
CA LEU A 76 0.03 -7.50 -12.11
C LEU A 76 -1.44 -7.91 -11.92
N THR A 77 -2.15 -7.26 -11.01
CA THR A 77 -3.56 -7.59 -10.74
C THR A 77 -4.51 -7.20 -11.87
N LEU A 78 -4.14 -6.19 -12.67
CA LEU A 78 -4.88 -5.76 -13.85
C LEU A 78 -4.47 -6.54 -15.11
N SER A 79 -3.24 -7.05 -15.18
CA SER A 79 -2.74 -7.79 -16.34
C SER A 79 -3.12 -9.28 -16.35
N ILE A 80 -3.62 -9.82 -15.23
CA ILE A 80 -4.01 -11.23 -15.11
C ILE A 80 -5.53 -11.36 -15.29
N ASP A 81 -5.94 -12.05 -16.34
CA ASP A 81 -7.36 -12.35 -16.59
C ASP A 81 -7.94 -13.30 -15.52
N PRO A 82 -9.22 -13.10 -15.11
CA PRO A 82 -9.94 -14.12 -14.37
C PRO A 82 -10.05 -15.41 -15.18
N LEU A 83 -9.62 -16.52 -14.59
CA LEU A 83 -10.10 -17.83 -15.00
C LEU A 83 -11.58 -17.95 -14.57
N GLY A 84 -12.48 -17.30 -15.32
CA GLY A 84 -13.94 -17.44 -15.25
C GLY A 84 -14.60 -17.24 -13.88
N THR A 85 -13.97 -16.53 -12.94
CA THR A 85 -14.45 -16.37 -11.56
C THR A 85 -14.50 -14.88 -11.20
N ASP A 86 -15.71 -14.32 -11.07
CA ASP A 86 -16.00 -12.98 -10.57
C ASP A 86 -17.01 -13.00 -9.42
#